data_AF-A0A317T740-F1
#
_entry.id   AF-A0A317T740-F1
#
_cell.length_a   1.000
_cell.length_b   1.000
_cell.length_c   1.000
_cell.angle_alpha   90.00
_cell.angle_beta   90.00
_cell.angle_gamma   90.00
#
_symmetry.space_group_name_H-M   'P 1'
#
loop_
_entity.id
_entity.type
_entity.pdbx_description
1 polymer ?
#
loop_
_entity_poly.entity_id
_entity_poly.type
_entity_poly.pdbx_seq_one_letter_code
_entity_poly.pdbx_strand_id
1 'polypeptide(L)' 'MARGKNQHVVKHPDGWAVKGAGNSRATKVTRTQREAIEAAENIARNQQSDTKIHGQNGRIRAGNSYGNDSCPPKDKK' A
#
# COMPACT_ATOMS: atom_id res chain seq x y z
N MET A 1 14.86 8.96 -12.53
CA MET A 1 14.38 7.69 -11.94
C MET A 1 12.87 7.79 -11.78
N ALA A 2 12.10 6.82 -12.27
CA ALA A 2 10.64 6.85 -12.12
C ALA A 2 10.30 6.78 -10.62
N ARG A 3 9.56 7.78 -10.11
CA ARG A 3 9.01 7.74 -8.74
C ARG A 3 8.23 6.44 -8.56
N GLY A 4 8.41 5.77 -7.41
CA GLY A 4 7.64 4.60 -7.06
C GLY A 4 6.15 4.86 -7.16
N LYS A 5 5.38 3.87 -7.61
CA LYS A 5 3.93 4.03 -7.77
C LYS A 5 3.28 3.97 -6.39
N ASN A 6 2.35 4.89 -6.11
CA ASN A 6 1.64 4.89 -4.84
C ASN A 6 0.80 3.62 -4.70
N GLN A 7 0.76 3.05 -3.50
CA GLN A 7 0.08 1.78 -3.23
C GLN A 7 -1.29 2.04 -2.63
N HIS A 8 -2.34 1.58 -3.30
CA HIS A 8 -3.72 1.73 -2.87
C HIS A 8 -4.24 0.44 -2.24
N VAL A 9 -4.70 0.51 -1.00
CA VAL A 9 -5.43 -0.57 -0.33
C VAL A 9 -6.92 -0.34 -0.54
N VAL A 10 -7.54 -1.13 -1.41
CA VAL A 10 -8.95 -0.99 -1.80
C VAL A 10 -9.75 -2.24 -1.42
N LYS A 11 -11.07 -2.08 -1.26
CA LYS A 11 -11.96 -3.22 -1.05
C LYS A 11 -11.96 -4.09 -2.32
N HIS A 12 -11.89 -5.40 -2.12
CA HIS A 12 -11.99 -6.42 -3.17
C HIS A 12 -13.18 -7.35 -2.86
N PRO A 13 -13.79 -8.01 -3.86
CA PRO A 13 -14.79 -9.05 -3.62
C PRO A 13 -14.32 -10.10 -2.61
N ASP A 14 -13.09 -10.60 -2.76
CA ASP A 14 -12.51 -11.64 -1.88
C ASP A 14 -11.87 -11.11 -0.58
N GLY A 15 -11.99 -9.80 -0.29
CA GLY A 15 -11.36 -9.19 0.89
C GLY A 15 -10.83 -7.80 0.59
N TRP A 16 -9.51 -7.67 0.53
CA TRP A 16 -8.79 -6.41 0.33
C TRP A 16 -7.67 -6.58 -0.69
N ALA A 17 -7.49 -5.59 -1.55
CA ALA A 17 -6.49 -5.63 -2.60
C ALA A 17 -5.51 -4.46 -2.47
N VAL A 18 -4.23 -4.76 -2.67
CA VAL A 18 -3.18 -3.77 -2.86
C VAL A 18 -3.01 -3.53 -4.36
N LYS A 19 -3.11 -2.27 -4.79
CA LYS A 19 -3.04 -1.89 -6.20
C LYS A 19 -2.09 -0.69 -6.36
N GLY A 20 -1.06 -0.86 -7.18
CA GLY A 20 -0.22 0.28 -7.56
C GLY A 20 -0.99 1.31 -8.38
N ALA A 21 -0.71 2.59 -8.17
CA ALA A 21 -1.30 3.68 -8.92
C ALA A 21 -1.04 3.48 -10.43
N GLY A 22 -2.10 3.52 -11.23
CA GLY A 22 -2.04 3.28 -12.69
C GLY A 22 -1.93 1.80 -13.11
N ASN A 23 -1.79 0.84 -12.19
CA ASN A 23 -1.87 -0.57 -12.56
C ASN A 23 -3.33 -0.96 -12.83
N SER A 24 -3.58 -1.83 -13.81
CA SER A 24 -4.93 -2.38 -14.04
C SER A 24 -5.28 -3.49 -13.04
N ARG A 25 -4.27 -4.26 -12.61
CA ARG A 25 -4.43 -5.44 -11.73
C ARG A 25 -4.01 -5.15 -10.29
N ALA A 26 -4.63 -5.86 -9.35
CA ALA A 26 -4.16 -5.91 -7.97
C ALA A 26 -2.80 -6.61 -7.90
N THR A 27 -1.87 -6.03 -7.15
CA THR A 27 -0.56 -6.63 -6.85
C THR A 27 -0.72 -7.81 -5.89
N LYS A 28 -1.61 -7.66 -4.89
CA LYS A 28 -1.89 -8.71 -3.90
C LYS A 28 -3.33 -8.59 -3.42
N VAL A 29 -3.98 -9.72 -3.17
CA VAL A 29 -5.29 -9.80 -2.51
C VAL A 29 -5.10 -10.51 -1.18
N THR A 30 -5.69 -9.97 -0.12
CA THR A 30 -5.65 -10.50 1.24
C THR A 30 -7.07 -10.60 1.79
N ARG A 31 -7.25 -11.41 2.84
CA ARG A 31 -8.57 -11.59 3.47
C ARG A 31 -8.95 -10.36 4.27
N THR A 32 -7.99 -9.82 5.03
CA THR A 32 -8.23 -8.67 5.90
C THR A 32 -7.56 -7.41 5.38
N GLN A 33 -8.06 -6.26 5.84
CA GLN A 33 -7.50 -4.97 5.48
C GLN A 33 -6.11 -4.78 6.07
N ARG A 34 -5.90 -5.25 7.31
CA ARG A 34 -4.62 -5.11 8.01
C ARG A 34 -3.50 -5.76 7.19
N GLU A 35 -3.71 -6.98 6.69
CA GLU A 35 -2.74 -7.66 5.83
C GLU A 35 -2.45 -6.89 4.53
N ALA A 36 -3.47 -6.27 3.93
CA ALA A 36 -3.28 -5.46 2.74
C ALA A 36 -2.49 -4.18 3.04
N ILE A 37 -2.73 -3.57 4.21
CA ILE A 37 -1.98 -2.40 4.69
C ILE A 37 -0.51 -2.77 4.85
N GLU A 38 -0.20 -3.82 5.62
CA GLU A 38 1.18 -4.28 5.84
C GLU A 38 1.90 -4.57 4.50
N ALA A 39 1.22 -5.23 3.56
CA ALA A 39 1.76 -5.46 2.22
C ALA A 39 1.99 -4.16 1.44
N ALA A 40 1.03 -3.22 1.46
CA ALA A 40 1.16 -1.93 0.79
C ALA A 40 2.29 -1.10 1.38
N GLU A 41 2.46 -1.07 2.70
CA GLU A 41 3.55 -0.37 3.38
C GLU A 41 4.91 -0.94 3.04
N ASN A 42 5.06 -2.26 3.01
CA ASN A 42 6.32 -2.90 2.61
C ASN A 42 6.69 -2.55 1.16
N ILE A 43 5.71 -2.58 0.25
CA ILE A 43 5.93 -2.19 -1.15
C ILE A 43 6.26 -0.70 -1.24
N ALA A 44 5.54 0.14 -0.51
CA ALA A 44 5.72 1.58 -0.54
C ALA A 44 7.07 2.01 0.03
N ARG A 45 7.54 1.37 1.11
CA ARG A 45 8.90 1.53 1.66
C ARG A 45 9.97 1.18 0.63
N ASN A 46 9.85 0.03 -0.02
CA ASN A 46 10.82 -0.40 -1.04
C ASN A 46 10.83 0.51 -2.28
N GLN A 47 9.68 1.07 -2.65
CA GLN A 47 9.53 1.95 -3.81
C GLN A 47 9.68 3.43 -3.48
N GLN A 48 9.90 3.79 -2.21
CA GLN A 48 9.91 5.18 -1.73
C GLN A 48 8.67 5.96 -2.20
N SER A 49 7.50 5.37 -1.98
CA SER A 49 6.20 5.86 -2.47
C SER A 49 5.19 5.97 -1.33
N ASP A 50 3.99 6.46 -1.62
CA ASP A 50 2.95 6.63 -0.60
C ASP A 50 1.98 5.46 -0.57
N THR A 51 1.39 5.17 0.59
CA THR A 51 0.22 4.30 0.75
C THR A 51 -1.06 5.13 0.84
N LYS A 52 -2.13 4.63 0.23
CA LYS A 52 -3.48 5.19 0.34
C LYS A 52 -4.43 4.08 0.76
N ILE A 53 -4.99 4.21 1.95
CA ILE A 53 -5.84 3.19 2.56
C ILE A 53 -7.30 3.61 2.44
N HIS A 54 -8.08 2.81 1.72
CA HIS A 54 -9.49 3.10 1.48
C HIS A 54 -10.39 2.50 2.57
N GLY A 55 -11.48 3.20 2.86
CA GLY A 55 -12.66 2.75 3.59
C GLY A 55 -13.41 1.64 2.86
N GLN A 56 -14.33 0.99 3.56
CA GLN A 56 -15.34 0.15 2.91
C GLN A 56 -16.20 0.97 1.92
N ASN A 57 -16.36 2.27 2.18
CA ASN A 57 -17.00 3.24 1.31
C ASN A 57 -16.12 3.71 0.12
N GLY A 58 -14.94 3.12 -0.08
CA GLY A 58 -14.01 3.48 -1.16
C GLY A 58 -13.29 4.81 -1.00
N ARG A 59 -13.58 5.61 0.05
CA ARG A 59 -12.90 6.88 0.33
C ARG A 59 -11.57 6.62 1.01
N ILE A 60 -10.57 7.45 0.79
CA ILE A 60 -9.31 7.35 1.53
C ILE A 60 -9.58 7.73 2.99
N ARG A 61 -9.19 6.86 3.93
CA ARG A 61 -9.31 7.11 5.36
C ARG A 61 -7.96 7.40 6.03
N ALA A 62 -6.88 6.86 5.45
CA ALA A 62 -5.54 6.93 6.00
C ALA A 62 -4.51 6.73 4.87
N GLY A 63 -3.25 7.06 5.14
CA GLY A 63 -2.16 6.87 4.22
C GLY A 63 -0.85 7.31 4.85
N ASN A 64 0.26 6.74 4.39
CA ASN A 64 1.59 7.05 4.87
C ASN A 64 2.52 7.37 3.70
N SER A 65 3.43 8.32 3.88
CA SER A 65 4.39 8.72 2.86
C SER A 65 5.76 8.16 3.20
N TYR A 66 6.35 7.35 2.32
CA TYR A 66 7.69 6.77 2.51
C TYR A 66 8.74 7.38 1.59
N GLY A 67 8.39 8.46 0.88
CA GLY A 67 9.24 9.12 -0.12
C GLY A 67 10.26 10.14 0.43
N ASN A 68 10.40 10.28 1.76
CA ASN A 68 11.29 11.31 2.34
C ASN A 68 11.98 10.92 3.66
N ASP A 69 11.99 9.66 4.09
CA ASP A 69 12.61 9.27 5.37
C ASP A 69 13.90 8.48 5.17
N SER A 70 15.03 9.06 5.62
CA SER A 70 16.39 8.53 5.49
C SER A 70 16.70 7.29 6.35
N CYS A 71 15.71 6.63 6.95
CA CYS A 71 15.93 5.51 7.87
C CYS A 71 14.79 4.48 7.82
N PRO A 72 14.90 3.37 7.06
CA PRO A 72 14.04 2.22 7.31
C PRO A 72 14.52 1.51 8.59
N PRO A 73 13.68 1.31 9.62
CA PRO A 73 14.03 0.42 10.72
C PRO A 73 14.24 -0.98 10.13
N LYS A 74 15.48 -1.48 10.23
CA LYS A 74 15.77 -2.89 10.02
C LYS A 74 15.15 -3.63 11.19
N ASP A 75 13.98 -4.22 10.96
CA ASP A 75 13.46 -5.27 11.84
C ASP A 75 14.50 -6.40 11.88
N LYS A 76 15.33 -6.40 12.92
CA LYS A 76 16.17 -7.54 13.29
C LYS A 76 15.21 -8.61 13.83
N LYS A 77 15.08 -9.69 13.07
CA LYS A 77 14.44 -10.92 13.51
C LYS A 77 15.25 -11.57 14.63
#